data_AF-A0A2V8NUC0-F1
#
_entry.id   AF-A0A2V8NUC0-F1
#
_cell.length_a   1.000
_cell.length_b   1.000
_cell.length_c   1.000
_cell.angle_alpha   90.00
_cell.angle_beta   90.00
_cell.angle_gamma   90.00
#
_symmetry.space_group_name_H-M   'P 1'
#
loop_
_entity.id
_entity.type
_entity.pdbx_description
1 polymer ?
#
loop_
_entity_poly.entity_id
_entity_poly.type
_entity_poly.pdbx_seq_one_letter_code
_entity_poly.pdbx_strand_id
1 'polypeptide(L)' 'MLRTNSQTLKPGDAAPDFELPTVDRQMVRLSDYRGRPCVIVFIRGTW' A
#
# COMPACT_ATOMS: atom_id res chain seq x y z
N MET A 1 -8.46 -15.17 -18.78
CA MET A 1 -7.15 -14.96 -18.12
C MET A 1 -7.02 -13.47 -17.82
N LEU A 2 -7.23 -13.04 -16.58
CA LEU A 2 -7.02 -11.64 -16.19
C LEU A 2 -5.51 -11.36 -16.25
N ARG A 3 -5.08 -10.51 -17.18
CA ARG A 3 -3.70 -10.04 -17.22
C ARG A 3 -3.53 -9.00 -16.12
N THR A 4 -2.76 -9.33 -15.09
CA THR A 4 -2.35 -8.33 -14.09
C THR A 4 -1.27 -7.48 -14.73
N ASN A 5 -1.60 -6.22 -15.03
CA ASN A 5 -0.63 -5.27 -15.55
C ASN A 5 0.13 -4.68 -14.35
N SER A 6 1.20 -5.34 -13.93
CA SER A 6 2.02 -4.88 -12.81
C SER A 6 3.09 -3.92 -13.31
N GLN A 7 3.06 -2.68 -12.84
CA GLN A 7 4.14 -1.71 -13.05
C GLN A 7 5.07 -1.72 -11.84
N THR A 8 6.36 -1.97 -12.07
CA THR A 8 7.39 -1.79 -11.04
C THR A 8 7.57 -0.31 -10.75
N LEU A 9 7.40 0.10 -9.48
CA LEU A 9 7.65 1.47 -9.04
C LEU A 9 9.14 1.76 -8.95
N LYS A 10 9.55 2.97 -9.33
CA LYS A 10 10.91 3.50 -9.14
C LYS A 10 10.88 4.72 -8.19
N PRO A 11 12.04 5.12 -7.60
CA PRO A 11 12.12 6.33 -6.81
C PRO A 11 11.60 7.56 -7.58
N GLY A 12 10.81 8.40 -6.90
CA GLY A 12 10.16 9.57 -7.49
C GLY A 12 8.78 9.30 -8.08
N ASP A 13 8.40 8.04 -8.32
CA ASP A 13 7.02 7.71 -8.68
C ASP A 13 6.08 8.04 -7.52
N ALA A 14 4.88 8.53 -7.86
CA ALA A 14 3.82 8.66 -6.88
C ALA A 14 3.41 7.27 -6.37
N ALA A 15 3.46 7.06 -5.06
CA ALA A 15 2.95 5.83 -4.46
C ALA A 15 1.45 5.64 -4.82
N PRO A 16 1.07 4.49 -5.42
CA PRO A 16 -0.32 4.18 -5.71
C PRO A 16 -1.16 4.18 -4.43
N ASP A 17 -2.38 4.71 -4.51
CA ASP A 17 -3.31 4.63 -3.39
C ASP A 17 -3.81 3.18 -3.26
N PHE A 18 -3.93 2.71 -2.03
CA PHE A 18 -4.49 1.40 -1.70
C PHE A 18 -5.26 1.51 -0.39
N GLU A 19 -6.15 0.55 -0.17
CA GLU A 19 -6.99 0.48 1.01
C GLU A 19 -6.81 -0.88 1.67
N LEU A 20 -6.56 -0.90 2.98
CA LEU A 20 -6.35 -2.12 3.76
C LEU A 20 -7.13 -2.05 5.08
N PRO A 21 -7.62 -3.19 5.58
CA PRO A 21 -8.14 -3.26 6.93
C PRO A 21 -7.00 -3.14 7.95
N THR A 22 -7.24 -2.41 9.03
CA THR A 22 -6.40 -2.43 10.24
C THR A 22 -6.69 -3.69 11.07
N VAL A 23 -5.90 -3.89 12.13
CA VAL A 23 -6.13 -4.96 13.11
C VAL A 23 -7.51 -4.87 13.78
N ASP A 24 -8.05 -3.66 13.89
CA ASP A 24 -9.38 -3.37 14.45
C ASP A 24 -10.49 -3.38 13.38
N ARG A 25 -10.19 -3.90 12.18
CA ARG A 25 -11.11 -4.01 11.04
C ARG A 25 -11.64 -2.66 10.52
N GLN A 26 -10.96 -1.57 10.84
CA GLN A 26 -11.23 -0.27 10.22
C GLN A 26 -10.52 -0.22 8.87
N MET A 27 -11.13 0.39 7.87
CA MET A 27 -10.45 0.60 6.59
C MET A 27 -9.60 1.86 6.67
N VAL A 28 -8.37 1.78 6.16
CA VAL A 28 -7.49 2.95 5.98
C VAL A 28 -6.94 2.97 4.56
N ARG A 29 -6.76 4.17 4.02
CA ARG A 29 -6.15 4.39 2.72
C ARG A 29 -4.76 4.99 2.89
N LEU A 30 -3.84 4.74 1.95
CA LEU A 30 -2.54 5.40 1.97
C LEU A 30 -2.68 6.93 1.93
N SER A 31 -3.65 7.42 1.16
CA SER A 31 -3.99 8.84 1.06
C SER A 31 -4.35 9.51 2.38
N ASP A 32 -4.85 8.77 3.38
CA ASP A 32 -5.16 9.31 4.71
C ASP A 32 -3.91 9.74 5.49
N TYR A 33 -2.72 9.32 5.05
CA TYR A 33 -1.43 9.61 5.68
C TYR A 33 -0.59 10.67 4.95
N ARG A 34 -1.15 11.36 3.95
CA ARG A 34 -0.44 12.45 3.24
C ARG A 34 -0.05 13.59 4.20
N GLY A 35 0.97 14.36 3.81
CA GLY A 35 1.50 15.47 4.61
C GLY A 35 2.52 15.07 5.68
N ARG A 36 2.84 13.78 5.82
CA ARG A 36 3.88 13.25 6.71
C ARG A 36 4.67 12.12 6.02
N PRO A 37 5.95 11.89 6.37
CA PRO A 37 6.69 10.72 5.92
C PRO A 37 5.96 9.43 6.35
N CYS A 38 5.89 8.46 5.43
CA CYS A 38 5.24 7.17 5.66
C CYS A 38 6.17 6.05 5.16
N VAL A 39 6.27 4.97 5.93
CA VAL A 39 7.05 3.77 5.59
C VAL A 39 6.08 2.60 5.47
N ILE A 40 6.13 1.91 4.33
CA ILE A 40 5.33 0.71 4.07
C ILE A 40 6.25 -0.50 4.13
N VAL A 41 5.90 -1.48 4.98
CA VAL A 41 6.66 -2.72 5.13
C VAL A 41 5.75 -3.89 4.79
N PHE A 42 6.15 -4.69 3.79
CA PHE A 42 5.49 -5.94 3.46
C PHE A 42 6.13 -7.07 4.25
N ILE A 43 5.43 -7.54 5.28
CA ILE A 43 5.87 -8.66 6.10
C ILE A 43 5.27 -9.93 5.50
N ARG A 44 6.09 -10.95 5.25
CA ARG A 44 5.57 -12.29 4.96
C ARG A 44 5.02 -12.85 6.27
N GLY A 45 3.72 -13.14 6.32
CA GLY A 45 3.15 -13.87 7.45
C GLY A 45 3.77 -15.26 7.52
N THR A 46 4.73 -15.45 8.42
CA THR A 46 5.20 -16.78 8.79
C THR A 46 4.20 -17.31 9.82
N TRP A 47 3.31 -18.19 9.36
CA TRP A 47 2.58 -19.11 10.22
C TRP A 47 3.34 -20.43 10.26
#